data_AF-A0A7W1D2L6-F1
#
_entry.id   AF-A0A7W1D2L6-F1
#
_cell.length_a   1.000
_cell.length_b   1.000
_cell.length_c   1.000
_cell.angle_alpha   90.00
_cell.angle_beta   90.00
_cell.angle_gamma   90.00
#
_symmetry.space_group_name_H-M   'P 1'
#
loop_
_entity.id
_entity.type
_entity.pdbx_description
1 polymer ?
#
loop_
_entity_poly.entity_id
_entity_poly.type
_entity_poly.pdbx_seq_one_letter_code
_entity_poly.pdbx_strand_id
1 'polypeptide(L)' 'MLILCDSCGNAIPDQAAKEVLYQVDKLRYRLELCTGCLAGEIKRHNGHRSVPGFRKRAAIVFTIDSAGHLPRPKESISI' A
#
# COMPACT_ATOMS: atom_id res chain seq x y z
N MET A 1 11.20 9.63 -11.81
CA MET A 1 11.86 8.70 -10.87
C MET A 1 11.01 7.44 -10.78
N LEU A 2 11.64 6.27 -10.75
CA LEU A 2 10.95 5.01 -10.49
C LEU A 2 11.06 4.69 -8.99
N ILE A 3 10.04 4.04 -8.44
CA ILE A 3 10.05 3.46 -7.10
C ILE A 3 9.58 2.01 -7.16
N LEU A 4 9.85 1.23 -6.13
CA LEU A 4 9.35 -0.14 -6.03
C LEU A 4 7.99 -0.15 -5.33
N CYS A 5 7.06 -0.94 -5.86
CA CYS A 5 5.83 -1.27 -5.15
C CYS A 5 6.17 -2.13 -3.92
N ASP A 6 5.79 -1.70 -2.72
CA ASP A 6 6.12 -2.43 -1.48
C ASP A 6 5.43 -3.80 -1.39
N SER A 7 4.37 -4.03 -2.17
CA SER A 7 3.66 -5.31 -2.19
C SER A 7 4.20 -6.30 -3.22
N CYS A 8 4.52 -5.88 -4.44
CA CYS A 8 4.92 -6.82 -5.51
C CYS A 8 6.37 -6.67 -5.98
N GLY A 9 7.08 -5.64 -5.52
CA GLY A 9 8.46 -5.37 -5.92
C GLY A 9 8.64 -4.76 -7.32
N ASN A 10 7.56 -4.56 -8.08
CA ASN A 10 7.67 -3.98 -9.43
C ASN A 10 8.13 -2.53 -9.38
N ALA A 11 9.06 -2.16 -10.27
CA ALA A 11 9.44 -0.77 -10.51
C ALA A 11 8.32 -0.04 -11.26
N ILE A 12 7.83 1.07 -10.70
CA ILE A 12 6.76 1.89 -11.26
C ILE A 12 7.16 3.37 -11.26
N PRO A 13 6.60 4.19 -12.17
CA PRO A 13 6.72 5.64 -12.06
C PRO A 13 6.19 6.12 -10.70
N ASP A 14 6.94 7.00 -10.02
CA ASP A 14 6.55 7.57 -8.72
C ASP A 14 5.15 8.23 -8.75
N GLN A 15 4.74 8.79 -9.89
CA GLN A 15 3.41 9.38 -10.07
C GLN A 15 2.28 8.35 -10.14
N ALA A 16 2.59 7.11 -10.51
CA ALA A 16 1.66 6.00 -10.58
C ALA A 16 1.54 5.25 -9.23
N ALA A 17 2.43 5.56 -8.28
CA ALA A 17 2.36 5.00 -6.95
C ALA A 17 1.30 5.71 -6.11
N LYS A 18 0.59 4.92 -5.31
CA LYS A 18 -0.35 5.42 -4.33
C LYS A 18 0.16 5.13 -2.93
N GLU A 19 0.22 6.18 -2.12
CA GLU A 19 0.45 6.04 -0.70
C GLU A 19 -0.77 5.39 -0.03
N VAL A 20 -0.51 4.32 0.71
CA VAL A 20 -1.49 3.57 1.46
C VAL A 20 -1.04 3.46 2.91
N LEU A 21 -1.97 3.72 3.83
CA LEU A 21 -1.78 3.62 5.26
C LEU A 21 -2.60 2.45 5.80
N TYR A 22 -1.95 1.54 6.50
CA TYR A 22 -2.60 0.47 7.23
C TYR A 22 -2.57 0.80 8.70
N GLN A 23 -3.74 0.99 9.30
CA GLN A 23 -3.89 1.27 10.71
C GLN A 23 -4.17 -0.03 11.47
N VAL A 24 -3.31 -0.35 12.44
CA VAL A 24 -3.46 -1.43 13.43
C VAL A 24 -3.43 -0.76 14.80
N ASP A 25 -4.54 -0.75 15.52
CA ASP A 25 -4.70 0.00 16.77
C ASP A 25 -4.26 1.47 16.63
N LYS A 26 -3.15 1.83 17.27
CA LYS A 26 -2.52 3.17 17.27
C LYS A 26 -1.35 3.29 16.28
N LEU A 27 -0.93 2.18 15.68
CA LEU A 27 0.18 2.13 14.73
C LEU A 27 -0.32 2.31 13.30
N ARG A 28 0.47 3.01 12.49
CA ARG A 28 0.22 3.18 11.05
C ARG A 28 1.43 2.73 10.26
N TYR A 29 1.22 1.78 9.37
CA TYR A 29 2.22 1.32 8.40
C TYR A 29 1.96 2.03 7.07
N ARG A 30 2.98 2.68 6.52
CA ARG A 30 2.90 3.38 5.25
C ARG A 30 3.58 2.56 4.16
N LEU A 31 2.88 2.36 3.05
CA LEU A 31 3.37 1.65 1.87
C LEU A 31 3.04 2.46 0.60
N GLU A 32 3.86 2.27 -0.43
CA GLU A 32 3.65 2.76 -1.79
C GLU A 32 3.23 1.59 -2.69
N LEU A 33 1.99 1.63 -3.19
CA LEU A 33 1.43 0.55 -4.01
C LEU A 33 1.26 0.97 -5.47
N CYS A 34 1.52 0.02 -6.37
CA CYS A 34 1.09 0.16 -7.77
C CYS A 34 -0.44 0.04 -7.87
N THR A 35 -1.01 0.53 -8.96
CA THR A 35 -2.46 0.49 -9.22
C THR A 35 -3.06 -0.92 -9.09
N GLY A 36 -2.33 -1.95 -9.53
CA GLY A 36 -2.80 -3.34 -9.45
C GLY A 36 -2.88 -3.86 -8.02
N CYS A 37 -1.83 -3.66 -7.22
CA CYS A 37 -1.83 -4.03 -5.80
C CYS A 37 -2.86 -3.24 -5.01
N LEU A 38 -2.97 -1.93 -5.27
CA LEU A 38 -4.00 -1.09 -4.65
C LEU A 38 -5.42 -1.61 -4.94
N ALA A 39 -5.72 -1.95 -6.20
CA ALA A 39 -7.03 -2.49 -6.56
C ALA A 39 -7.33 -3.82 -5.85
N GLY A 40 -6.31 -4.67 -5.65
CA GLY A 40 -6.41 -5.88 -4.85
C GLY A 40 -6.76 -5.58 -3.39
N GLU A 41 -6.11 -4.59 -2.80
CA GLU A 41 -6.35 -4.18 -1.41
C GLU A 41 -7.73 -3.53 -1.22
N ILE A 42 -8.16 -2.66 -2.15
CA ILE A 42 -9.53 -2.09 -2.13
C ILE A 42 -10.59 -3.20 -2.19
N LYS A 43 -10.34 -4.29 -2.93
CA LYS A 43 -11.26 -5.44 -2.98
C LYS A 43 -11.21 -6.29 -1.71
N ARG A 44 -10.02 -6.44 -1.12
CA ARG A 44 -9.78 -7.24 0.09
C ARG A 44 -10.41 -6.59 1.33
N HIS A 45 -10.39 -5.27 1.39
CA HIS A 45 -10.90 -4.51 2.53
C HIS A 45 -12.24 -3.86 2.15
N ASN A 46 -13.32 -4.20 2.88
CA ASN A 46 -14.70 -3.72 2.65
C ASN A 46 -14.93 -2.26 3.05
N GLY A 47 -13.99 -1.38 2.70
CA GLY A 47 -14.04 0.04 3.00
C GLY A 47 -12.65 0.65 3.08
N HIS A 48 -12.55 1.91 2.67
CA HIS A 48 -11.33 2.69 2.82
C HIS A 48 -11.66 4.16 3.03
N ARG A 49 -10.74 4.89 3.66
CA ARG A 49 -10.86 6.35 3.83
C ARG A 49 -9.75 7.05 3.07
N SER A 50 -10.07 8.15 2.40
CA SER A 50 -9.05 9.02 1.81
C SER A 50 -8.63 10.06 2.84
N VAL A 51 -7.32 10.25 2.99
CA VAL A 51 -6.73 11.26 3.89
C VAL A 51 -5.65 12.06 3.15
N PRO A 52 -5.30 13.27 3.61
CA PRO A 52 -4.07 13.92 3.18
C PRO A 52 -2.87 13.04 3.51
N GLY A 53 -2.10 12.68 2.50
CA GLY A 53 -0.87 11.90 2.58
C GLY A 53 0.38 12.78 2.53
N PHE A 54 1.52 12.11 2.50
CA PHE A 54 2.84 12.72 2.39
C PHE A 54 2.99 13.49 1.07
N ARG A 55 3.74 14.59 1.11
CA ARG A 55 3.96 15.50 -0.05
C ARG A 55 2.67 15.96 -0.74
N LYS A 56 1.58 16.15 0.04
CA LYS A 56 0.25 16.56 -0.45
C LYS A 56 -0.40 15.57 -1.43
N ARG A 57 0.06 14.31 -1.48
CA ARG A 57 -0.65 13.24 -2.21
C ARG A 57 -1.85 12.82 -1.39
N ALA A 58 -2.94 12.41 -2.02
CA ALA A 58 -4.01 11.74 -1.30
C ALA A 58 -3.55 10.32 -0.93
N ALA A 59 -3.72 9.90 0.33
CA ALA A 59 -3.44 8.55 0.79
C ALA A 59 -4.74 7.79 1.06
N ILE A 60 -4.71 6.47 0.91
CA ILE A 60 -5.83 5.58 1.23
C ILE A 60 -5.54 4.88 2.55
N VAL A 61 -6.50 4.88 3.47
CA VAL A 61 -6.38 4.24 4.78
C VAL A 61 -7.24 2.98 4.83
N PHE A 62 -6.62 1.86 5.15
CA PHE A 62 -7.27 0.63 5.57
C PHE A 62 -7.09 0.44 7.08
N THR A 63 -8.16 0.04 7.77
CA THR A 63 -8.07 -0.42 9.16
C THR A 63 -8.02 -1.94 9.13
N ILE A 64 -7.00 -2.54 9.74
CA ILE A 64 -6.78 -3.98 9.75
C ILE A 64 -6.54 -4.44 11.19
N ASP A 65 -6.95 -5.68 11.50
CA ASP A 65 -6.93 -6.19 12.87
C ASP A 65 -5.52 -6.57 13.37
N SER A 66 -4.60 -6.84 12.45
CA SER A 66 -3.24 -7.25 12.77
C SER A 66 -2.25 -6.90 11.67
N ALA A 67 -1.00 -6.60 12.05
CA ALA A 67 0.10 -6.40 11.11
C ALA A 67 0.35 -7.63 10.21
N GLY A 68 -0.10 -8.82 10.61
CA GLY A 68 -0.04 -10.02 9.79
C GLY A 68 -0.81 -9.91 8.46
N HIS A 69 -1.77 -8.98 8.36
CA HIS A 69 -2.60 -8.74 7.19
C HIS A 69 -2.00 -7.71 6.21
N LEU A 70 -0.84 -7.13 6.54
CA LEU A 70 -0.14 -6.25 5.61
C LEU A 70 0.20 -7.01 4.31
N PRO A 71 0.10 -6.36 3.14
CA PRO A 71 0.60 -6.95 1.92
C PRO A 71 2.10 -7.17 2.08
N ARG A 72 2.53 -8.42 1.93
CA ARG A 72 3.94 -8.78 1.98
C ARG A 72 4.53 -8.70 0.58
N PRO A 73 5.80 -8.30 0.44
CA PRO A 73 6.52 -8.48 -0.80
C PRO A 73 6.34 -9.93 -1.26
N LYS A 74 6.03 -10.16 -2.54
CA LYS A 74 6.23 -11.49 -3.12
C LYS A 74 7.70 -11.80 -2.92
N GLU A 75 8.02 -12.78 -2.08
CA GLU A 75 9.38 -13.30 -1.98
C GLU A 75 9.84 -13.58 -3.41
N SER A 76 10.89 -12.87 -3.81
CA SER A 76 11.54 -13.12 -5.08
C SER A 76 12.23 -14.47 -4.89
N ILE A 77 11.56 -15.55 -5.28
CA ILE A 77 12.24 -16.83 -5.45
C ILE A 77 13.18 -16.60 -6.63
N SER A 78 14.41 -16.22 -6.32
CA SER A 78 15.53 -16.36 -7.23
C SER A 78 15.75 -17.86 -7.42
N ILE A 79 15.37 -18.36 -8.59
CA ILE A 79 15.78 -19.69 -9.09
C ILE A 79 17.16 -19.53 -9.72
#